data_AF-A0A6A4XH80-F1
#
_entry.id   AF-A0A6A4XH80-F1
#
_cell.length_a   1.000
_cell.length_b   1.000
_cell.length_c   1.000
_cell.angle_alpha   90.00
_cell.angle_beta   90.00
_cell.angle_gamma   90.00
#
_symmetry.space_group_name_H-M   'P 1'
#
loop_
_entity.id
_entity.type
_entity.pdbx_description
1 polymer ?
#
loop_
_entity_poly.entity_id
_entity_poly.type
_entity_poly.pdbx_seq_one_letter_code
_entity_poly.pdbx_strand_id
1 'polypeptide(L)'
;MSGKQSGKQTKHRMQLLAGDCSEARRRAALSKLQAEQVQRAAAAKAELARRQAEAQAEQARQQAEQSRRQAEQAEAQAALQAQAAMDEAEYRQLELELLEQEERGSQHPRSSAAPSVARLPVVATEPPAPVDVSRQTDESVTRTRQWLAQSQLHVPPVDTAPVGTLPPPAVRLQHPSRDDTRAVPHLPRITLEKFGGSAIEWPRWIALFKALVHDRADLTDVERLTYLQTHLTGPARESVRGMLCDASLYSTALGELEREFGDPSRVIHATMQETPHSAAGERWRSVSADRAVS
;
A
#
# COMPACT_ATOMS: atom_id res chain seq x y z
N MET A 1 -32.64 113.99 12.05
CA MET A 1 -33.42 112.79 11.64
C MET A 1 -32.59 111.73 10.88
N SER A 2 -31.25 111.86 10.79
CA SER A 2 -30.41 110.99 9.94
C SER A 2 -30.02 109.61 10.52
N GLY A 3 -30.12 109.39 11.83
CA GLY A 3 -29.68 108.12 12.45
C GLY A 3 -30.56 106.90 12.14
N LYS A 4 -31.85 107.10 11.82
CA LYS A 4 -32.79 105.99 11.58
C LYS A 4 -32.65 105.36 10.17
N GLN A 5 -32.03 106.06 9.22
CA GLN A 5 -31.88 105.58 7.83
C GLN A 5 -30.60 104.74 7.67
N SER A 6 -29.51 105.10 8.36
CA SER A 6 -28.25 104.35 8.36
C SER A 6 -28.39 102.95 8.99
N GLY A 7 -29.09 102.82 10.13
CA GLY A 7 -29.31 101.53 10.78
C GLY A 7 -30.14 100.52 9.97
N LYS A 8 -31.09 101.00 9.15
CA LYS A 8 -31.90 100.15 8.27
C LYS A 8 -31.08 99.59 7.09
N GLN A 9 -30.19 100.40 6.53
CA GLN A 9 -29.33 99.99 5.42
C GLN A 9 -28.31 98.93 5.86
N THR A 10 -27.74 99.09 7.05
CA THR A 10 -26.81 98.10 7.64
C THR A 10 -27.52 96.78 7.94
N LYS A 11 -28.74 96.82 8.49
CA LYS A 11 -29.52 95.61 8.79
C LYS A 11 -29.90 94.82 7.53
N HIS A 12 -30.32 95.51 6.47
CA HIS A 12 -30.62 94.88 5.18
C HIS A 12 -29.37 94.24 4.55
N ARG A 13 -28.22 94.92 4.61
CA ARG A 13 -26.94 94.40 4.12
C ARG A 13 -26.48 93.16 4.91
N MET A 14 -26.65 93.15 6.23
CA MET A 14 -26.34 91.97 7.05
C MET A 14 -27.28 90.79 6.77
N GLN A 15 -28.57 91.05 6.48
CA GLN A 15 -29.51 89.99 6.10
C GLN A 15 -29.17 89.34 4.75
N LEU A 16 -28.75 90.12 3.75
CA LEU A 16 -28.30 89.59 2.47
C LEU A 16 -27.05 88.70 2.64
N LEU A 17 -26.03 89.20 3.35
CA LEU A 17 -24.80 88.43 3.60
C LEU A 17 -25.04 87.15 4.41
N ALA A 18 -26.00 87.16 5.34
CA ALA A 18 -26.40 85.97 6.09
C ALA A 18 -27.12 84.94 5.20
N GLY A 19 -27.95 85.40 4.25
CA GLY A 19 -28.58 84.58 3.22
C GLY A 19 -27.54 83.92 2.30
N ASP A 20 -26.60 84.70 1.78
CA ASP A 20 -25.52 84.23 0.90
C ASP A 20 -24.62 83.20 1.59
N CYS A 21 -24.30 83.41 2.88
CA CYS A 21 -23.54 82.46 3.68
C CYS A 21 -24.30 81.15 3.93
N SER A 22 -25.63 81.22 4.08
CA SER A 22 -26.51 80.03 4.21
C SER A 22 -26.59 79.23 2.92
N GLU A 23 -26.74 79.91 1.77
CA GLU A 23 -26.74 79.26 0.45
C GLU A 23 -25.38 78.64 0.09
N ALA A 24 -24.28 79.33 0.39
CA ALA A 24 -22.93 78.79 0.15
C ALA A 24 -22.71 77.48 0.93
N ARG A 25 -23.14 77.42 2.20
CA ARG A 25 -23.10 76.19 3.00
C ARG A 25 -23.96 75.07 2.42
N ARG A 26 -25.16 75.39 1.92
CA ARG A 26 -26.04 74.41 1.24
C ARG A 26 -25.39 73.87 -0.04
N ARG A 27 -24.80 74.71 -0.88
CA ARG A 27 -24.10 74.29 -2.10
C ARG A 27 -22.88 73.41 -1.78
N ALA A 28 -22.10 73.77 -0.76
CA ALA A 28 -20.98 72.96 -0.30
C ALA A 28 -21.43 71.58 0.22
N ALA A 29 -22.53 71.53 0.99
CA ALA A 29 -23.10 70.28 1.47
C ALA A 29 -23.59 69.38 0.32
N LEU A 30 -24.25 69.95 -0.69
CA LEU A 30 -24.69 69.22 -1.88
C LEU A 30 -23.50 68.71 -2.72
N SER A 31 -22.47 69.54 -2.91
CA SER A 31 -21.24 69.13 -3.61
C SER A 31 -20.52 67.99 -2.88
N LYS A 32 -20.44 68.05 -1.54
CA LYS A 32 -19.89 66.96 -0.72
C LYS A 32 -20.69 65.66 -0.87
N LEU A 33 -22.02 65.75 -0.84
CA LEU A 33 -22.88 64.58 -1.06
C LEU A 33 -22.67 64.00 -2.47
N GLN A 34 -22.57 64.84 -3.49
CA GLN A 34 -22.30 64.40 -4.86
C GLN A 34 -20.93 63.70 -4.97
N ALA A 35 -19.89 64.27 -4.38
CA ALA A 35 -18.57 63.65 -4.34
C ALA A 35 -18.59 62.29 -3.63
N GLU A 36 -19.30 62.20 -2.50
CA GLU A 36 -19.48 60.94 -1.77
C GLU A 36 -20.25 59.90 -2.60
N GLN A 37 -21.29 60.31 -3.34
CA GLN A 37 -22.02 59.41 -4.24
C GLN A 37 -21.14 58.90 -5.39
N VAL A 38 -20.32 59.77 -5.99
CA VAL A 38 -19.35 59.37 -7.02
C VAL A 38 -18.32 58.40 -6.46
N GLN A 39 -17.80 58.65 -5.25
CA GLN A 39 -16.87 57.73 -4.60
C GLN A 39 -17.51 56.38 -4.28
N ARG A 40 -18.76 56.36 -3.77
CA ARG A 40 -19.50 55.12 -3.52
C ARG A 40 -19.77 54.34 -4.80
N ALA A 41 -20.16 55.03 -5.87
CA ALA A 41 -20.37 54.40 -7.18
C ALA A 41 -19.06 53.85 -7.76
N ALA A 42 -17.95 54.59 -7.63
CA ALA A 42 -16.63 54.14 -8.06
C ALA A 42 -16.14 52.93 -7.25
N ALA A 43 -16.33 52.94 -5.92
CA ALA A 43 -16.00 51.81 -5.05
C ALA A 43 -16.83 50.56 -5.39
N ALA A 44 -18.14 50.71 -5.61
CA ALA A 44 -19.01 49.61 -6.04
C ALA A 44 -18.58 49.04 -7.39
N LYS A 45 -18.21 49.89 -8.36
CA LYS A 45 -17.70 49.45 -9.66
C LYS A 45 -16.35 48.73 -9.55
N ALA A 46 -15.45 49.22 -8.70
CA ALA A 46 -14.16 48.57 -8.45
C ALA A 46 -14.35 47.19 -7.78
N GLU A 47 -15.29 47.08 -6.84
CA GLU A 47 -15.63 45.81 -6.20
C GLU A 47 -16.21 44.80 -7.19
N LEU A 48 -17.12 45.24 -8.08
CA LEU A 48 -17.63 44.36 -9.14
C LEU A 48 -16.50 43.89 -10.07
N ALA A 49 -15.58 44.80 -10.45
CA ALA A 49 -14.44 44.44 -11.29
C ALA A 49 -13.53 43.41 -10.60
N ARG A 50 -13.30 43.54 -9.29
CA ARG A 50 -12.55 42.54 -8.50
C ARG A 50 -13.24 41.18 -8.51
N ARG A 51 -14.54 41.13 -8.27
CA ARG A 51 -15.32 39.88 -8.31
C ARG A 51 -15.32 39.22 -9.68
N GLN A 52 -15.40 40.01 -10.75
CA GLN A 52 -15.29 39.50 -12.11
C GLN A 52 -13.90 38.94 -12.39
N ALA A 53 -12.84 39.64 -11.97
CA ALA A 53 -11.47 39.15 -12.10
C ALA A 53 -11.23 37.87 -11.29
N GLU A 54 -11.76 37.79 -10.07
CA GLU A 54 -11.69 36.59 -9.23
C GLU A 54 -12.43 35.42 -9.86
N ALA A 55 -13.67 35.62 -10.33
CA ALA A 55 -14.42 34.58 -11.03
C ALA A 55 -13.72 34.10 -12.32
N GLN A 56 -13.13 35.02 -13.09
CA GLN A 56 -12.32 34.67 -14.27
C GLN A 56 -11.05 33.88 -13.88
N ALA A 57 -10.39 34.28 -12.80
CA ALA A 57 -9.22 33.56 -12.29
C ALA A 57 -9.57 32.17 -11.77
N GLU A 58 -10.70 32.01 -11.09
CA GLU A 58 -11.22 30.71 -10.66
C GLU A 58 -11.56 29.82 -11.85
N GLN A 59 -12.24 30.35 -12.87
CA GLN A 59 -12.50 29.61 -14.09
C GLN A 59 -11.20 29.17 -14.78
N ALA A 60 -10.19 30.05 -14.86
CA ALA A 60 -8.89 29.70 -15.43
C ALA A 60 -8.17 28.63 -14.60
N ARG A 61 -8.25 28.70 -13.26
CA ARG A 61 -7.72 27.65 -12.36
C ARG A 61 -8.41 26.31 -12.58
N GLN A 62 -9.74 26.30 -12.69
CA GLN A 62 -10.51 25.09 -12.97
C GLN A 62 -10.13 24.48 -14.32
N GLN A 63 -9.97 25.32 -15.37
CA GLN A 63 -9.52 24.86 -16.68
C GLN A 63 -8.11 24.29 -16.64
N ALA A 64 -7.19 24.93 -15.92
CA ALA A 64 -5.82 24.44 -15.74
C ALA A 64 -5.77 23.13 -14.93
N GLU A 65 -6.63 22.98 -13.92
CA GLU A 65 -6.73 21.73 -13.17
C GLU A 65 -7.33 20.61 -14.03
N GLN A 66 -8.35 20.91 -14.83
CA GLN A 66 -8.91 19.96 -15.79
C GLN A 66 -7.86 19.52 -16.82
N SER A 67 -7.08 20.45 -17.38
CA SER A 67 -6.03 20.10 -18.34
C SER A 67 -4.91 19.29 -17.68
N ARG A 68 -4.53 19.62 -16.44
CA ARG A 68 -3.57 18.84 -15.66
C ARG A 68 -4.06 17.41 -15.42
N ARG A 69 -5.32 17.24 -14.99
CA ARG A 69 -5.90 15.90 -14.78
C ARG A 69 -5.97 15.11 -16.07
N GLN A 70 -6.29 15.75 -17.20
CA GLN A 70 -6.27 15.11 -18.51
C GLN A 70 -4.86 14.67 -18.90
N ALA A 71 -3.84 15.50 -18.64
CA ALA A 71 -2.44 15.15 -18.89
C ALA A 71 -1.98 13.99 -17.99
N GLU A 72 -2.30 14.00 -16.69
CA GLU A 72 -2.00 12.92 -15.76
C GLU A 72 -2.68 11.60 -16.19
N GLN A 73 -3.93 11.66 -16.67
CA GLN A 73 -4.62 10.49 -17.23
C GLN A 73 -3.96 9.99 -18.52
N ALA A 74 -3.54 10.88 -19.42
CA ALA A 74 -2.86 10.51 -20.65
C ALA A 74 -1.48 9.89 -20.36
N GLU A 75 -0.73 10.44 -19.40
CA GLU A 75 0.55 9.89 -18.95
C GLU A 75 0.37 8.52 -18.30
N ALA A 76 -0.64 8.34 -17.44
CA ALA A 76 -0.95 7.03 -16.86
C ALA A 76 -1.31 5.99 -17.94
N GLN A 77 -2.09 6.38 -18.95
CA GLN A 77 -2.39 5.50 -20.09
C GLN A 77 -1.14 5.16 -20.90
N ALA A 78 -0.28 6.14 -21.17
CA ALA A 78 0.98 5.92 -21.88
C ALA A 78 1.93 5.00 -21.09
N ALA A 79 1.99 5.14 -19.77
CA ALA A 79 2.80 4.27 -18.90
C ALA A 79 2.32 2.82 -18.93
N LEU A 80 1.00 2.59 -18.89
CA LEU A 80 0.43 1.24 -19.03
C LEU A 80 0.74 0.63 -20.40
N GLN A 81 0.65 1.43 -21.48
CA GLN A 81 1.02 0.97 -22.82
C GLN A 81 2.52 0.67 -22.93
N ALA A 82 3.37 1.49 -22.33
CA ALA A 82 4.81 1.25 -22.30
C ALA A 82 5.15 -0.04 -21.54
N GLN A 83 4.53 -0.28 -20.38
CA GLN A 83 4.70 -1.54 -19.64
C GLN A 83 4.26 -2.73 -20.48
N ALA A 84 3.09 -2.68 -21.10
CA ALA A 84 2.61 -3.75 -21.97
C ALA A 84 3.56 -4.00 -23.15
N ALA A 85 4.14 -2.94 -23.73
CA ALA A 85 5.14 -3.08 -24.79
C ALA A 85 6.45 -3.68 -24.28
N MET A 86 6.87 -3.38 -23.04
CA MET A 86 8.03 -4.00 -22.40
C MET A 86 7.78 -5.48 -22.14
N ASP A 87 6.63 -5.85 -21.57
CA ASP A 87 6.26 -7.24 -21.32
C ASP A 87 6.21 -8.03 -22.65
N GLU A 88 5.66 -7.42 -23.72
CA GLU A 88 5.64 -8.02 -25.06
C GLU A 88 7.05 -8.15 -25.65
N ALA A 89 7.94 -7.18 -25.40
CA ALA A 89 9.33 -7.24 -25.84
C ALA A 89 10.13 -8.30 -25.07
N GLU A 90 9.91 -8.44 -23.76
CA GLU A 90 10.51 -9.49 -22.94
C GLU A 90 10.07 -10.87 -23.43
N TYR A 91 8.77 -11.04 -23.72
CA TYR A 91 8.27 -12.28 -24.30
C TYR A 91 8.95 -12.62 -25.64
N ARG A 92 9.08 -11.62 -26.53
CA ARG A 92 9.80 -11.80 -27.80
C ARG A 92 11.27 -12.16 -27.60
N GLN A 93 11.94 -11.59 -26.60
CA GLN A 93 13.33 -11.92 -26.30
C GLN A 93 13.48 -13.36 -25.79
N LEU A 94 12.60 -13.79 -24.88
CA LEU A 94 12.59 -15.16 -24.37
C LEU A 94 12.31 -16.17 -25.50
N GLU A 95 11.42 -15.85 -26.43
CA GLU A 95 11.15 -16.68 -27.61
C GLU A 95 12.39 -16.83 -28.50
N LEU A 96 13.14 -15.75 -28.72
CA LEU A 96 14.42 -15.79 -29.46
C LEU A 96 15.49 -16.60 -28.72
N GLU A 97 15.61 -16.45 -27.40
CA GLU A 97 16.57 -17.20 -26.60
C GLU A 97 16.24 -18.70 -26.57
N LEU A 98 14.96 -19.06 -26.54
CA LEU A 98 14.51 -20.45 -26.64
C LEU A 98 14.89 -21.05 -28.00
N LEU A 99 14.67 -20.33 -29.09
CA LEU A 99 15.09 -20.74 -30.44
C LEU A 99 16.62 -20.88 -30.53
N GLU A 100 17.38 -19.98 -29.92
CA GLU A 100 18.85 -20.05 -29.85
C GLU A 100 19.32 -21.28 -29.06
N GLN A 101 18.63 -21.64 -27.97
CA GLN A 101 18.91 -22.87 -27.22
C GLN A 101 18.60 -24.14 -28.02
N GLU A 102 17.52 -24.16 -28.81
CA GLU A 102 17.21 -25.27 -29.72
C GLU A 102 18.28 -25.41 -30.82
N GLU A 103 18.76 -24.29 -31.37
CA GLU A 103 19.83 -24.28 -32.36
C GLU A 103 21.16 -24.74 -31.74
N ARG A 104 21.52 -24.24 -30.54
CA ARG A 104 22.70 -24.70 -29.80
C ARG A 104 22.61 -26.18 -29.40
N GLY A 105 21.45 -26.67 -29.00
CA GLY A 105 21.21 -28.08 -28.72
C GLY A 105 21.41 -28.96 -29.95
N SER A 106 21.08 -28.45 -31.13
CA SER A 106 21.26 -29.13 -32.42
C SER A 106 22.70 -29.07 -32.95
N GLN A 107 23.50 -28.09 -32.53
CA GLN A 107 24.89 -27.89 -32.96
C GLN A 107 25.94 -28.60 -32.10
N HIS A 108 25.57 -29.28 -31.00
CA HIS A 108 26.52 -30.16 -30.29
C HIS A 108 26.81 -31.39 -31.16
N PRO A 109 28.07 -31.61 -31.62
CA PRO A 109 28.39 -32.82 -32.36
C PRO A 109 28.13 -34.00 -31.43
N ARG A 110 27.30 -34.92 -31.91
CA ARG A 110 27.06 -36.24 -31.34
C ARG A 110 28.40 -36.98 -31.29
N SER A 111 29.22 -36.72 -30.27
CA SER A 111 30.35 -37.56 -29.90
C SER A 111 29.79 -38.84 -29.30
N SER A 112 29.31 -39.72 -30.18
CA SER A 112 29.02 -41.10 -29.88
C SER A 112 29.83 -41.90 -30.88
N ALA A 113 31.01 -42.34 -30.46
CA ALA A 113 31.69 -43.44 -31.09
C ALA A 113 30.69 -44.58 -31.30
N ALA A 114 30.57 -45.03 -32.54
CA ALA A 114 29.79 -46.20 -32.88
C ALA A 114 30.40 -47.45 -32.22
N PRO A 115 29.56 -48.41 -31.81
CA PRO A 115 29.88 -49.80 -32.02
C PRO A 115 29.12 -50.27 -33.26
N SER A 116 29.90 -50.60 -34.29
CA SER A 116 29.44 -51.38 -35.43
C SER A 116 29.08 -52.79 -34.94
N VAL A 117 27.80 -53.19 -35.01
CA VAL A 117 27.43 -54.61 -35.10
C VAL A 117 26.17 -54.79 -35.96
N ALA A 118 26.36 -55.59 -37.00
CA ALA A 118 25.40 -56.46 -37.69
C ALA A 118 24.18 -55.87 -38.42
N ARG A 119 24.28 -55.97 -39.75
CA ARG A 119 23.18 -56.17 -40.70
C ARG A 119 22.24 -57.30 -40.21
N LEU A 120 20.94 -57.05 -40.17
CA LEU A 120 19.89 -58.07 -40.33
C LEU A 120 18.69 -57.47 -41.11
N PRO A 121 17.92 -58.33 -41.81
CA PRO A 121 17.31 -57.98 -43.09
C PRO A 121 15.93 -57.32 -42.97
N VAL A 122 15.55 -56.67 -44.07
CA VAL A 122 14.20 -56.21 -44.39
C VAL A 122 13.17 -57.33 -44.16
N VAL A 123 12.24 -57.10 -43.23
CA VAL A 123 10.94 -57.79 -43.17
C VAL A 123 9.89 -56.70 -43.02
N ALA A 124 9.05 -56.60 -44.05
CA ALA A 124 7.84 -55.82 -44.04
C ALA A 124 6.80 -56.49 -43.14
N THR A 125 6.32 -55.82 -42.08
CA THR A 125 4.98 -56.07 -41.52
C THR A 125 4.52 -54.86 -40.70
N GLU A 126 3.48 -54.19 -41.22
CA GLU A 126 2.45 -53.32 -40.60
C GLU A 126 2.77 -52.09 -39.72
N PRO A 127 1.90 -51.05 -39.79
CA PRO A 127 2.04 -49.80 -39.05
C PRO A 127 1.54 -49.96 -37.59
N PRO A 128 2.24 -49.42 -36.58
CA PRO A 128 1.67 -49.31 -35.25
C PRO A 128 0.74 -48.09 -35.18
N ALA A 129 -0.44 -48.36 -34.62
CA ALA A 129 -1.52 -47.42 -34.31
C ALA A 129 -1.05 -46.14 -33.59
N PRO A 130 -1.83 -45.04 -33.70
CA PRO A 130 -1.57 -43.81 -32.94
C PRO A 130 -1.55 -44.11 -31.44
N VAL A 131 -0.43 -43.81 -30.80
CA VAL A 131 -0.34 -43.73 -29.35
C VAL A 131 -1.21 -42.56 -28.88
N ASP A 132 -2.27 -42.90 -28.18
CA ASP A 132 -3.24 -41.98 -27.60
C ASP A 132 -2.56 -41.14 -26.49
N VAL A 133 -2.13 -39.94 -26.84
CA VAL A 133 -1.75 -38.87 -25.90
C VAL A 133 -3.03 -38.22 -25.34
N SER A 134 -3.99 -39.02 -24.89
CA SER A 134 -5.22 -38.51 -24.24
C SER A 134 -5.38 -39.01 -22.80
N ARG A 135 -4.55 -39.95 -22.33
CA ARG A 135 -4.65 -40.50 -20.96
C ARG A 135 -3.77 -39.81 -19.92
N GLN A 136 -2.74 -39.05 -20.32
CA GLN A 136 -1.78 -38.45 -19.38
C GLN A 136 -2.21 -37.07 -18.83
N THR A 137 -3.13 -36.40 -19.52
CA THR A 137 -3.72 -35.12 -19.08
C THR A 137 -4.77 -35.30 -17.99
N ASP A 138 -5.40 -36.49 -17.91
CA ASP A 138 -6.42 -36.76 -16.88
C ASP A 138 -5.81 -36.92 -15.48
N GLU A 139 -4.65 -37.60 -15.37
CA GLU A 139 -3.94 -37.82 -14.10
C GLU A 139 -3.35 -36.53 -13.52
N SER A 140 -2.87 -35.63 -14.39
CA SER A 140 -2.30 -34.35 -13.98
C SER A 140 -3.36 -33.38 -13.46
N VAL A 141 -4.55 -33.42 -14.08
CA VAL A 141 -5.71 -32.63 -13.65
C VAL A 141 -6.30 -33.19 -12.34
N THR A 142 -6.36 -34.52 -12.17
CA THR A 142 -6.82 -35.12 -10.92
C THR A 142 -5.86 -34.83 -9.76
N ARG A 143 -4.54 -34.90 -9.99
CA ARG A 143 -3.53 -34.58 -8.96
C ARG A 143 -3.65 -33.13 -8.48
N THR A 144 -3.82 -32.20 -9.41
CA THR A 144 -3.99 -30.78 -9.10
C THR A 144 -5.31 -30.53 -8.35
N ARG A 145 -6.39 -31.20 -8.75
CA ARG A 145 -7.69 -31.13 -8.05
C ARG A 145 -7.63 -31.74 -6.65
N GLN A 146 -6.89 -32.82 -6.46
CA GLN A 146 -6.73 -33.49 -5.17
C GLN A 146 -5.91 -32.65 -4.18
N TRP A 147 -4.92 -31.91 -4.67
CA TRP A 147 -4.15 -30.96 -3.87
C TRP A 147 -4.99 -29.74 -3.43
N LEU A 148 -5.84 -29.22 -4.32
CA LEU A 148 -6.79 -28.15 -3.99
C LEU A 148 -7.85 -28.61 -2.98
N ALA A 149 -8.33 -29.86 -3.06
CA ALA A 149 -9.26 -30.43 -2.10
C ALA A 149 -8.64 -30.63 -0.70
N GLN A 150 -7.34 -30.90 -0.62
CA GLN A 150 -6.61 -31.01 0.66
C GLN A 150 -6.31 -29.67 1.32
N SER A 151 -6.30 -28.57 0.55
CA SER A 151 -5.79 -27.27 1.03
C SER A 151 -6.88 -26.27 1.46
N GLN A 152 -8.16 -26.66 1.42
CA GLN A 152 -9.24 -25.78 1.88
C GLN A 152 -9.45 -25.93 3.39
N LEU A 153 -8.74 -25.08 4.13
CA LEU A 153 -9.00 -24.78 5.52
C LEU A 153 -10.43 -24.18 5.66
N HIS A 154 -11.35 -24.99 6.16
CA HIS A 154 -12.54 -24.66 6.96
C HIS A 154 -13.13 -23.23 6.82
N VAL A 155 -14.21 -23.11 6.05
CA VAL A 155 -15.27 -22.09 6.27
C VAL A 155 -16.50 -22.84 6.76
N PRO A 156 -17.04 -22.56 7.98
CA PRO A 156 -18.22 -23.26 8.45
C PRO A 156 -19.47 -22.81 7.68
N PRO A 157 -20.41 -23.71 7.38
CA PRO A 157 -21.64 -23.37 6.69
C PRO A 157 -22.62 -22.64 7.62
N VAL A 158 -23.29 -21.62 7.09
CA VAL A 158 -24.47 -21.01 7.71
C VAL A 158 -25.60 -22.04 7.69
N ASP A 159 -26.00 -22.50 8.88
CA ASP A 159 -27.09 -23.45 9.05
C ASP A 159 -28.41 -22.67 9.13
N THR A 160 -29.15 -22.63 8.02
CA THR A 160 -30.59 -22.35 8.04
C THR A 160 -31.33 -23.64 8.35
N ALA A 161 -31.73 -23.84 9.60
CA ALA A 161 -32.66 -24.90 9.98
C ALA A 161 -33.92 -24.31 10.66
N PRO A 162 -35.14 -24.70 10.25
CA PRO A 162 -36.33 -24.50 11.05
C PRO A 162 -36.57 -25.69 12.00
N VAL A 163 -37.02 -25.34 13.21
CA VAL A 163 -37.95 -26.07 14.10
C VAL A 163 -37.73 -27.56 14.36
N GLY A 164 -37.64 -27.88 15.66
CA GLY A 164 -38.23 -29.12 16.17
C GLY A 164 -37.58 -29.71 17.41
N THR A 165 -38.19 -29.43 18.57
CA THR A 165 -38.33 -30.34 19.72
C THR A 165 -37.30 -30.24 20.86
N LEU A 166 -37.73 -29.53 21.92
CA LEU A 166 -37.28 -29.65 23.32
C LEU A 166 -37.60 -31.05 23.89
N PRO A 167 -36.88 -31.50 24.94
CA PRO A 167 -37.40 -31.36 26.30
C PRO A 167 -36.37 -30.99 27.40
N PRO A 168 -36.82 -30.52 28.60
CA PRO A 168 -36.01 -30.06 29.74
C PRO A 168 -36.06 -31.10 30.92
N PRO A 169 -35.78 -30.83 32.22
CA PRO A 169 -35.28 -29.62 32.90
C PRO A 169 -34.23 -29.83 34.04
N ALA A 170 -33.74 -28.67 34.53
CA ALA A 170 -33.55 -28.29 35.94
C ALA A 170 -32.16 -28.30 36.61
N VAL A 171 -31.93 -27.16 37.27
CA VAL A 171 -31.02 -26.77 38.38
C VAL A 171 -29.66 -26.17 37.96
N ARG A 172 -29.23 -24.98 38.41
CA ARG A 172 -29.74 -24.02 39.41
C ARG A 172 -28.97 -22.68 39.29
N LEU A 173 -29.60 -21.58 39.74
CA LEU A 173 -29.04 -20.31 40.24
C LEU A 173 -28.42 -19.36 39.18
N GLN A 174 -29.13 -18.32 38.74
CA GLN A 174 -29.20 -16.95 39.30
C GLN A 174 -27.92 -16.09 39.09
N HIS A 175 -28.16 -14.94 38.43
CA HIS A 175 -27.26 -13.95 37.80
C HIS A 175 -26.95 -12.79 38.80
N PRO A 176 -25.97 -11.87 38.58
CA PRO A 176 -25.94 -10.88 37.47
C PRO A 176 -24.51 -10.72 36.87
N SER A 177 -24.22 -10.06 35.75
CA SER A 177 -24.71 -8.80 35.22
C SER A 177 -24.57 -8.80 33.70
N ARG A 178 -25.55 -8.20 33.02
CA ARG A 178 -25.48 -7.83 31.61
C ARG A 178 -24.54 -6.64 31.48
N ASP A 179 -23.54 -6.78 30.63
CA ASP A 179 -23.15 -5.72 29.70
C ASP A 179 -22.64 -6.36 28.41
N ASP A 180 -22.83 -5.59 27.34
CA ASP A 180 -23.00 -5.98 25.95
C ASP A 180 -21.80 -6.65 25.26
N THR A 181 -22.07 -7.82 24.65
CA THR A 181 -21.97 -8.03 23.20
C THR A 181 -20.70 -7.56 22.48
N ARG A 182 -19.61 -8.31 22.60
CA ARG A 182 -18.93 -8.92 21.43
C ARG A 182 -18.09 -10.08 21.94
N ALA A 183 -18.63 -11.29 21.84
CA ALA A 183 -17.80 -12.49 21.88
C ALA A 183 -16.92 -12.48 20.63
N VAL A 184 -15.84 -11.71 20.69
CA VAL A 184 -14.67 -11.95 19.85
C VAL A 184 -14.26 -13.37 20.21
N PRO A 185 -14.18 -14.31 19.26
CA PRO A 185 -13.57 -15.60 19.56
C PRO A 185 -12.20 -15.27 20.14
N HIS A 186 -12.00 -15.59 21.42
CA HIS A 186 -10.69 -15.47 22.04
C HIS A 186 -9.81 -16.48 21.33
N LEU A 187 -9.18 -16.02 20.24
CA LEU A 187 -8.01 -16.65 19.68
C LEU A 187 -7.07 -16.92 20.87
N PRO A 188 -6.42 -18.10 20.92
CA PRO A 188 -5.42 -18.37 21.94
C PRO A 188 -4.49 -17.16 21.99
N ARG A 189 -4.33 -16.58 23.19
CA ARG A 189 -3.60 -15.33 23.40
C ARG A 189 -2.20 -15.53 22.84
N ILE A 190 -1.95 -15.03 21.63
CA ILE A 190 -0.71 -15.25 20.91
C ILE A 190 0.36 -14.54 21.74
N THR A 191 1.16 -15.33 22.45
CA THR A 191 2.28 -14.80 23.21
C THR A 191 3.37 -14.49 22.22
N LEU A 192 3.67 -13.20 22.07
CA LEU A 192 4.81 -12.74 21.31
C LEU A 192 6.07 -13.39 21.92
N GLU A 193 6.78 -14.19 21.14
CA GLU A 193 8.02 -14.81 21.58
C GLU A 193 9.14 -13.76 21.67
N LYS A 194 10.14 -14.01 22.50
CA LYS A 194 11.29 -13.11 22.63
C LYS A 194 12.21 -13.30 21.43
N PHE A 195 12.59 -12.19 20.81
CA PHE A 195 13.52 -12.18 19.68
C PHE A 195 14.96 -12.03 20.15
N GLY A 196 15.79 -12.99 19.79
CA GLY A 196 17.21 -13.03 20.14
C GLY A 196 18.16 -12.42 19.10
N GLY A 197 17.66 -11.91 17.97
CA GLY A 197 18.52 -11.42 16.88
C GLY A 197 18.83 -12.45 15.79
N SER A 198 18.05 -13.52 15.65
CA SER A 198 18.20 -14.47 14.54
C SER A 198 17.54 -13.93 13.27
N ALA A 199 18.32 -13.73 12.20
CA ALA A 199 17.78 -13.25 10.92
C ALA A 199 16.73 -14.22 10.33
N ILE A 200 16.84 -15.53 10.60
CA ILE A 200 15.88 -16.55 10.12
C ILE A 200 14.51 -16.40 10.81
N GLU A 201 14.51 -16.00 12.07
CA GLU A 201 13.29 -15.82 12.87
C GLU A 201 12.66 -14.45 12.68
N TRP A 202 13.42 -13.48 12.17
CA TRP A 202 13.00 -12.09 12.01
C TRP A 202 11.69 -11.94 11.20
N PRO A 203 11.52 -12.54 10.00
CA PRO A 203 10.29 -12.36 9.22
C PRO A 203 9.03 -12.83 9.95
N ARG A 204 9.14 -13.93 10.70
CA ARG A 204 8.02 -14.46 11.50
C ARG A 204 7.74 -13.56 12.69
N TRP A 205 8.79 -13.15 13.40
CA TRP A 205 8.66 -12.34 14.60
C TRP A 205 8.12 -10.94 14.30
N ILE A 206 8.62 -10.26 13.26
CA ILE A 206 8.18 -8.91 12.90
C ILE A 206 6.73 -8.88 12.42
N ALA A 207 6.28 -9.92 11.70
CA ALA A 207 4.87 -10.05 11.29
C ALA A 207 3.95 -10.18 12.51
N LEU A 208 4.31 -11.01 13.49
CA LEU A 208 3.58 -11.16 14.74
C LEU A 208 3.62 -9.87 15.58
N PHE A 209 4.78 -9.22 15.68
CA PHE A 209 4.94 -7.97 16.40
C PHE A 209 4.08 -6.85 15.79
N LYS A 210 4.06 -6.74 14.45
CA LYS A 210 3.25 -5.73 13.76
C LYS A 210 1.74 -5.95 14.03
N ALA A 211 1.25 -7.18 13.86
CA ALA A 211 -0.15 -7.51 14.09
C ALA A 211 -0.60 -7.34 15.57
N LEU A 212 0.28 -7.60 16.53
CA LEU A 212 -0.07 -7.58 17.96
C LEU A 212 0.20 -6.24 18.66
N VAL A 213 1.12 -5.42 18.15
CA VAL A 213 1.60 -4.21 18.83
C VAL A 213 1.55 -2.99 17.91
N HIS A 214 2.07 -3.08 16.69
CA HIS A 214 2.18 -1.92 15.79
C HIS A 214 0.83 -1.47 15.23
N ASP A 215 0.03 -2.41 14.70
CA ASP A 215 -1.23 -2.14 13.98
C ASP A 215 -2.39 -1.81 14.93
N ARG A 216 -2.19 -1.96 16.24
CA ARG A 216 -3.19 -1.64 17.25
C ARG A 216 -3.26 -0.13 17.48
N ALA A 217 -4.37 0.48 17.07
CA ALA A 217 -4.66 1.89 17.36
C ALA A 217 -4.86 2.19 18.86
N ASP A 218 -5.14 1.16 19.67
CA ASP A 218 -5.36 1.29 21.12
C ASP A 218 -4.09 1.58 21.92
N LEU A 219 -2.90 1.37 21.33
CA LEU A 219 -1.62 1.50 22.02
C LEU A 219 -0.95 2.84 21.69
N THR A 220 -0.32 3.43 22.71
CA THR A 220 0.56 4.59 22.57
C THR A 220 1.98 4.17 22.22
N ASP A 221 2.79 5.08 21.68
CA ASP A 221 4.18 4.78 21.32
C ASP A 221 5.03 4.38 22.53
N VAL A 222 4.69 4.88 23.72
CA VAL A 222 5.32 4.48 25.00
C VAL A 222 5.02 3.00 25.29
N GLU A 223 3.78 2.57 25.10
CA GLU A 223 3.39 1.17 25.31
C GLU A 223 4.01 0.28 24.25
N ARG A 224 3.99 0.68 22.97
CA ARG A 224 4.65 -0.04 21.88
C ARG A 224 6.15 -0.22 22.11
N LEU A 225 6.84 0.83 22.58
CA LEU A 225 8.25 0.76 22.93
C LEU A 225 8.50 -0.16 24.13
N THR A 226 7.62 -0.13 25.11
CA THR A 226 7.71 -1.02 26.28
C THR A 226 7.56 -2.49 25.85
N TYR A 227 6.58 -2.78 24.99
CA TYR A 227 6.42 -4.11 24.40
C TYR A 227 7.64 -4.50 23.56
N LEU A 228 8.19 -3.59 22.76
CA LEU A 228 9.42 -3.83 22.01
C LEU A 228 10.57 -4.21 22.96
N GLN A 229 10.78 -3.43 24.03
CA GLN A 229 11.85 -3.67 25.00
C GLN A 229 11.72 -5.02 25.74
N THR A 230 10.51 -5.45 26.10
CA THR A 230 10.30 -6.72 26.83
C THR A 230 10.46 -7.96 25.95
N HIS A 231 10.29 -7.80 24.63
CA HIS A 231 10.33 -8.89 23.66
C HIS A 231 11.64 -8.93 22.86
N LEU A 232 12.56 -7.99 23.08
CA LEU A 232 13.92 -8.05 22.54
C LEU A 232 14.90 -8.61 23.57
N THR A 233 15.77 -9.50 23.11
CA THR A 233 16.82 -10.13 23.92
C THR A 233 18.12 -10.22 23.15
N GLY A 234 19.23 -10.34 23.89
CA GLY A 234 20.56 -10.56 23.32
C GLY A 234 20.97 -9.47 22.31
N PRO A 235 21.56 -9.86 21.16
CA PRO A 235 22.01 -8.95 20.10
C PRO A 235 20.97 -7.94 19.62
N ALA A 236 19.70 -8.35 19.47
CA ALA A 236 18.65 -7.47 18.98
C ALA A 236 18.36 -6.32 19.94
N ARG A 237 18.42 -6.57 21.26
CA ARG A 237 18.24 -5.52 22.27
C ARG A 237 19.43 -4.58 22.32
N GLU A 238 20.64 -5.08 22.08
CA GLU A 238 21.86 -4.27 22.08
C GLU A 238 21.84 -3.24 20.95
N SER A 239 21.44 -3.66 19.75
CA SER A 239 21.33 -2.81 18.56
C SER A 239 20.49 -1.56 18.80
N VAL A 240 19.32 -1.72 19.43
CA VAL A 240 18.39 -0.61 19.67
C VAL A 240 18.49 0.02 21.05
N ARG A 241 19.45 -0.38 21.90
CA ARG A 241 19.56 0.04 23.30
C ARG A 241 19.46 1.57 23.48
N GLY A 242 20.12 2.33 22.60
CA GLY A 242 20.14 3.79 22.63
C GLY A 242 18.82 4.46 22.20
N MET A 243 17.95 3.74 21.50
CA MET A 243 16.64 4.21 21.02
C MET A 243 15.49 3.77 21.93
N LEU A 244 15.71 2.76 22.78
CA LEU A 244 14.74 2.28 23.77
C LEU A 244 14.56 3.21 24.99
N CYS A 245 15.21 4.37 25.02
CA CYS A 245 15.10 5.34 26.11
C CYS A 245 13.97 6.37 25.90
N ASP A 246 13.51 6.55 24.65
CA ASP A 246 12.51 7.56 24.29
C ASP A 246 11.45 6.96 23.36
N ALA A 247 10.18 7.10 23.73
CA ALA A 247 9.03 6.59 22.97
C ALA A 247 8.91 7.21 21.56
N SER A 248 9.37 8.46 21.37
CA SER A 248 9.38 9.12 20.06
C SER A 248 10.32 8.43 19.07
N LEU A 249 11.31 7.69 19.56
CA LEU A 249 12.26 6.93 18.76
C LEU A 249 11.79 5.51 18.45
N TYR A 250 10.58 5.12 18.83
CA TYR A 250 10.02 3.79 18.56
C TYR A 250 10.10 3.42 17.07
N SER A 251 9.67 4.32 16.18
CA SER A 251 9.71 4.08 14.73
C SER A 251 11.14 3.91 14.22
N THR A 252 12.09 4.66 14.78
CA THR A 252 13.51 4.55 14.46
C THR A 252 14.10 3.23 14.97
N ALA A 253 13.75 2.81 16.19
CA ALA A 253 14.17 1.54 16.76
C ALA A 253 13.65 0.35 15.93
N LEU A 254 12.40 0.40 15.49
CA LEU A 254 11.83 -0.67 14.66
C LEU A 254 12.52 -0.73 13.28
N GLY A 255 12.80 0.43 12.67
CA GLY A 255 13.53 0.51 11.41
C GLY A 255 14.98 0.04 11.50
N GLU A 256 15.66 0.28 12.62
CA GLU A 256 17.01 -0.23 12.86
C GLU A 256 17.03 -1.76 12.90
N LEU A 257 16.08 -2.38 13.62
CA LEU A 257 15.97 -3.83 13.68
C LEU A 257 15.65 -4.44 12.31
N GLU A 258 14.81 -3.78 11.52
CA GLU A 258 14.50 -4.20 10.14
C GLU A 258 15.73 -4.10 9.24
N ARG A 259 16.56 -3.08 9.41
CA ARG A 259 17.83 -2.95 8.68
C ARG A 259 18.84 -4.04 9.04
N GLU A 260 18.98 -4.35 10.33
CA GLU A 260 20.02 -5.27 10.80
C GLU A 260 19.62 -6.76 10.64
N PHE A 261 18.35 -7.09 10.90
CA PHE A 261 17.86 -8.47 10.91
C PHE A 261 16.91 -8.80 9.75
N GLY A 262 16.42 -7.80 9.01
CA GLY A 262 15.50 -7.97 7.88
C GLY A 262 16.14 -8.12 6.51
N ASP A 263 17.46 -8.14 6.40
CA ASP A 263 18.17 -8.39 5.14
C ASP A 263 17.93 -9.84 4.65
N PRO A 264 17.20 -10.05 3.54
CA PRO A 264 16.91 -11.39 3.01
C PRO A 264 18.16 -12.15 2.55
N SER A 265 19.21 -11.43 2.16
CA SER A 265 20.49 -11.99 1.70
C SER A 265 21.24 -12.66 2.85
N ARG A 266 21.12 -12.13 4.08
CA ARG A 266 21.69 -12.76 5.29
C ARG A 266 20.92 -14.02 5.69
N VAL A 267 19.61 -14.05 5.49
CA VAL A 267 18.77 -15.24 5.73
C VAL A 267 19.13 -16.37 4.77
N ILE A 268 19.32 -16.07 3.49
CA ILE A 268 19.75 -17.05 2.48
C ILE A 268 21.16 -17.58 2.81
N HIS A 269 22.11 -16.71 3.18
CA HIS A 269 23.48 -17.11 3.51
C HIS A 269 23.61 -17.90 4.83
N ALA A 270 22.71 -17.67 5.80
CA ALA A 270 22.61 -18.47 7.02
C ALA A 270 21.98 -19.84 6.75
N THR A 271 20.90 -19.86 5.96
CA THR A 271 20.23 -21.11 5.56
C THR A 271 21.13 -21.98 4.66
N MET A 272 22.00 -21.38 3.85
CA MET A 272 23.00 -22.10 3.06
C MET A 272 24.15 -22.68 3.91
N GLN A 273 24.48 -22.06 5.05
CA GLN A 273 25.52 -22.56 5.97
C GLN A 273 25.02 -23.65 6.94
N GLU A 274 23.70 -23.72 7.22
CA GLU A 274 23.07 -24.81 7.96
C GLU A 274 22.55 -25.95 7.05
N THR A 275 23.14 -26.14 5.88
CA THR A 275 23.00 -27.41 5.18
C THR A 275 24.08 -28.38 5.67
N PRO A 276 23.75 -29.43 6.45
CA PRO A 276 24.69 -30.51 6.71
C PRO A 276 24.88 -31.33 5.44
N HIS A 277 25.60 -30.78 4.45
CA HIS A 277 26.00 -31.51 3.24
C HIS A 277 27.41 -32.13 3.37
N SER A 278 27.74 -32.71 4.53
CA SER A 278 28.96 -33.52 4.63
C SER A 278 28.92 -34.52 5.79
N ALA A 279 28.00 -35.49 5.73
CA ALA A 279 28.09 -36.71 6.56
C ALA A 279 27.46 -37.97 5.93
N ALA A 280 26.98 -37.92 4.68
CA ALA A 280 26.37 -39.09 4.01
C ALA A 280 27.17 -39.61 2.79
N GLY A 281 28.26 -38.94 2.41
CA GLY A 281 29.04 -39.28 1.22
C GLY A 281 30.14 -40.35 1.41
N GLU A 282 30.53 -40.67 2.64
CA GLU A 282 31.71 -41.53 2.89
C GLU A 282 31.37 -42.99 3.21
N ARG A 283 30.09 -43.34 3.42
CA ARG A 283 29.72 -44.71 3.81
C ARG A 283 29.63 -45.70 2.65
N TRP A 284 29.66 -45.24 1.40
CA TRP A 284 29.55 -46.13 0.22
C TRP A 284 30.90 -46.54 -0.40
N ARG A 285 32.03 -45.96 0.05
CA ARG A 285 33.36 -46.34 -0.45
C ARG A 285 34.12 -47.35 0.40
N SER A 286 33.66 -47.70 1.60
CA SER A 286 34.30 -48.73 2.44
C SER A 286 33.64 -50.12 2.42
N VAL A 287 32.48 -50.31 1.74
CA VAL A 287 31.80 -51.63 1.68
C VAL A 287 32.13 -52.43 0.40
N SER A 288 32.82 -51.84 -0.57
CA SER A 288 33.14 -52.54 -1.83
C SER A 288 34.58 -53.07 -1.94
N ALA A 289 35.40 -52.93 -0.88
CA ALA A 289 36.76 -53.48 -0.86
C ALA A 289 36.88 -54.86 -0.18
N ASP A 290 35.84 -55.37 0.49
CA ASP A 290 35.88 -56.64 1.24
C ASP A 290 35.08 -57.77 0.59
N ARG A 291 35.01 -57.79 -0.75
CA ARG A 291 34.42 -58.93 -1.49
C ARG A 291 35.24 -59.28 -2.73
N ALA A 292 36.55 -59.36 -2.52
CA ALA A 292 37.50 -59.94 -3.44
C ALA A 292 38.57 -60.74 -2.66
N VAL A 293 38.15 -61.63 -1.76
CA VAL A 293 38.93 -62.83 -1.43
C VAL A 293 38.01 -63.90 -0.83
N SER A 294 38.26 -65.15 -1.20
CA SER A 294 37.54 -66.40 -0.93
C SER A 294 36.50 -66.80 -1.97
#